data_AF-A0A5E4K132-F1
#
_entry.id   AF-A0A5E4K132-F1
#
_cell.length_a   1.000
_cell.length_b   1.000
_cell.length_c   1.000
_cell.angle_alpha   90.00
_cell.angle_beta   90.00
_cell.angle_gamma   90.00
#
_symmetry.space_group_name_H-M   'P 1'
#
loop_
_entity.id
_entity.type
_entity.pdbx_description
1 polymer ?
#
loop_
_entity_poly.entity_id
_entity_poly.type
_entity_poly.pdbx_seq_one_letter_code
_entity_poly.pdbx_strand_id
1 'polypeptide(L)'
;MQEKENILRIFQETKVALRDNNSVKLKDLSDQTVHTASITQDGDNIAVAVAVYSLSKIIERKKYQEFSGWRDFYNGIISAIDDSIAAIKKDDSKKIKDSLTALRKSVSKVSGELKIYIQDVFRKAQINKASKIYEHGISMEQTANLLGITLFELASYAGQKPEGYEVPLTKTLDVKSRIKIAMDLFK
;
A
#
# COMPACT_ATOMS: atom_id res chain seq x y z
N MET A 1 18.16 2.10 1.84
CA MET A 1 17.19 3.15 2.20
C MET A 1 17.72 4.54 1.92
N GLN A 2 17.27 5.11 0.81
CA GLN A 2 17.33 6.54 0.51
C GLN A 2 16.12 7.26 1.15
N GLU A 3 16.18 8.58 1.32
CA GLU A 3 15.05 9.39 1.84
C GLU A 3 14.59 9.00 3.26
N LYS A 4 15.56 8.78 4.17
CA LYS A 4 15.31 8.27 5.52
C LYS A 4 14.40 9.17 6.35
N GLU A 5 14.53 10.49 6.25
CA GLU A 5 13.64 11.42 6.97
C GLU A 5 12.20 11.30 6.48
N ASN A 6 11.99 11.15 5.16
CA ASN A 6 10.67 10.98 4.59
C ASN A 6 10.04 9.66 5.05
N ILE A 7 10.79 8.55 5.03
CA ILE A 7 10.29 7.26 5.50
C ILE A 7 9.97 7.27 7.00
N LEU A 8 10.80 7.95 7.81
CA LEU A 8 10.52 8.17 9.22
C LEU A 8 9.18 8.89 9.42
N ARG A 9 8.95 9.98 8.67
CA ARG A 9 7.68 10.73 8.69
C ARG A 9 6.51 9.84 8.26
N ILE A 10 6.64 9.09 7.16
CA ILE A 10 5.60 8.18 6.66
C ILE A 10 5.22 7.15 7.73
N PHE A 11 6.18 6.54 8.42
CA PHE A 11 5.87 5.56 9.46
C PHE A 11 5.22 6.19 10.69
N GLN A 12 5.66 7.38 11.11
CA GLN A 12 5.04 8.12 12.21
C GLN A 12 3.58 8.47 11.89
N GLU A 13 3.31 9.01 10.70
CA GLU A 13 1.95 9.32 10.26
C GLU A 13 1.10 8.06 10.04
N THR A 14 1.71 6.97 9.56
CA THR A 14 1.03 5.65 9.42
C THR A 14 0.56 5.15 10.77
N LYS A 15 1.39 5.26 11.81
CA LYS A 15 1.02 4.86 13.17
C LYS A 15 -0.18 5.65 13.69
N VAL A 16 -0.20 6.96 13.46
CA VAL A 16 -1.34 7.82 13.84
C VAL A 16 -2.59 7.41 13.06
N ALA A 17 -2.49 7.30 11.73
CA ALA A 17 -3.62 6.95 10.88
C ALA A 17 -4.21 5.56 11.18
N LEU A 18 -3.38 4.57 11.56
CA LEU A 18 -3.85 3.26 12.01
C LEU A 18 -4.69 3.36 13.29
N ARG A 19 -4.23 4.15 14.28
CA ARG A 19 -4.96 4.37 15.54
C ARG A 19 -6.30 5.05 15.29
N ASP A 20 -6.32 6.02 14.38
CA ASP A 20 -7.52 6.78 14.03
C ASP A 20 -8.43 6.05 13.03
N ASN A 21 -8.06 4.83 12.59
CA ASN A 21 -8.72 4.09 11.52
C ASN A 21 -8.89 4.90 10.21
N ASN A 22 -7.95 5.79 9.91
CA ASN A 22 -7.99 6.67 8.76
C ASN A 22 -7.38 6.01 7.51
N SER A 23 -8.17 5.19 6.82
CA SER A 23 -7.74 4.48 5.61
C SER A 23 -7.38 5.41 4.45
N VAL A 24 -8.06 6.56 4.34
CA VAL A 24 -7.78 7.57 3.30
C VAL A 24 -6.37 8.13 3.48
N LYS A 25 -6.02 8.54 4.70
CA LYS A 25 -4.69 9.05 5.01
C LYS A 25 -3.60 8.01 4.75
N LEU A 26 -3.82 6.73 5.07
CA LEU A 26 -2.87 5.65 4.75
C LEU A 26 -2.67 5.51 3.24
N LYS A 27 -3.74 5.59 2.45
CA LYS A 27 -3.64 5.56 0.99
C LYS A 27 -2.79 6.72 0.48
N ASP A 28 -3.01 7.93 0.98
CA ASP A 28 -2.26 9.13 0.58
C ASP A 28 -0.78 9.01 0.95
N LEU A 29 -0.47 8.54 2.16
CA LEU A 29 0.91 8.29 2.61
C LEU A 29 1.64 7.31 1.70
N SER A 30 0.96 6.22 1.34
CA SER A 30 1.51 5.25 0.39
C SER A 30 1.75 5.84 -1.00
N ASP A 31 0.83 6.67 -1.49
CA ASP A 31 0.96 7.33 -2.80
C ASP A 31 2.12 8.34 -2.82
N GLN A 32 2.37 9.06 -1.73
CA GLN A 32 3.57 9.90 -1.58
C GLN A 32 4.85 9.08 -1.71
N THR A 33 4.88 7.87 -1.14
CA THR A 33 6.06 6.99 -1.22
C THR A 33 6.28 6.44 -2.62
N VAL A 34 5.23 6.24 -3.43
CA VAL A 34 5.35 5.77 -4.83
C VAL A 34 6.13 6.77 -5.68
N HIS A 35 5.88 8.06 -5.51
CA HIS A 35 6.59 9.09 -6.26
C HIS A 35 8.09 9.02 -5.99
N THR A 36 8.48 9.04 -4.71
CA THR A 36 9.88 8.88 -4.30
C THR A 36 10.47 7.56 -4.80
N ALA A 37 9.75 6.46 -4.64
CA ALA A 37 10.19 5.13 -5.07
C ALA A 37 10.37 5.03 -6.59
N SER A 38 9.62 5.79 -7.39
CA SER A 38 9.76 5.80 -8.85
C SER A 38 11.01 6.57 -9.29
N ILE A 39 11.41 7.58 -8.53
CA ILE A 39 12.64 8.34 -8.79
C ILE A 39 13.87 7.53 -8.35
N THR A 40 13.83 6.98 -7.13
CA THR A 40 15.00 6.32 -6.53
C THR A 40 15.14 4.86 -6.93
N GLN A 41 14.04 4.22 -7.35
CA GLN A 41 13.95 2.77 -7.60
C GLN A 41 14.42 1.94 -6.38
N ASP A 42 14.35 2.52 -5.18
CA ASP A 42 14.78 1.89 -3.93
C ASP A 42 13.74 0.87 -3.47
N GLY A 43 14.14 -0.40 -3.42
CA GLY A 43 13.29 -1.51 -2.98
C GLY A 43 12.74 -1.32 -1.56
N ASP A 44 13.46 -0.60 -0.68
CA ASP A 44 12.99 -0.30 0.67
C ASP A 44 11.77 0.65 0.60
N ASN A 45 11.83 1.72 -0.19
CA ASN A 45 10.73 2.68 -0.37
C ASN A 45 9.51 2.02 -1.04
N ILE A 46 9.75 1.15 -2.03
CA ILE A 46 8.69 0.36 -2.68
C ILE A 46 7.99 -0.55 -1.66
N ALA A 47 8.76 -1.25 -0.81
CA ALA A 47 8.21 -2.12 0.22
C ALA A 47 7.35 -1.33 1.21
N VAL A 48 7.78 -0.13 1.62
CA VAL A 48 6.99 0.77 2.47
C VAL A 48 5.70 1.19 1.77
N ALA A 49 5.76 1.62 0.51
CA ALA A 49 4.57 2.00 -0.25
C ALA A 49 3.54 0.86 -0.30
N VAL A 50 3.96 -0.36 -0.62
CA VAL A 50 3.09 -1.54 -0.65
C VAL A 50 2.51 -1.86 0.73
N ALA A 51 3.34 -1.85 1.77
CA ALA A 51 2.89 -2.14 3.13
C ALA A 51 1.82 -1.15 3.60
N VAL A 52 2.07 0.16 3.46
CA VAL A 52 1.14 1.21 3.90
C VAL A 52 -0.18 1.12 3.11
N TYR A 53 -0.14 0.87 1.80
CA TYR A 53 -1.37 0.67 1.02
C TYR A 53 -2.14 -0.57 1.43
N SER A 54 -1.44 -1.68 1.68
CA SER A 54 -2.06 -2.92 2.16
C SER A 54 -2.80 -2.66 3.48
N LEU A 55 -2.17 -1.95 4.41
CA LEU A 55 -2.78 -1.56 5.67
C LEU A 55 -4.02 -0.70 5.46
N SER A 56 -4.00 0.26 4.52
CA SER A 56 -5.18 1.06 4.18
C SER A 56 -6.39 0.18 3.81
N LYS A 57 -6.16 -0.86 2.99
CA LYS A 57 -7.21 -1.78 2.53
C LYS A 57 -7.65 -2.76 3.59
N ILE A 58 -6.73 -3.18 4.46
CA ILE A 58 -7.03 -4.06 5.57
C ILE A 58 -7.96 -3.35 6.57
N ILE A 59 -7.64 -2.11 6.98
CA ILE A 59 -8.46 -1.39 7.97
C ILE A 59 -9.77 -0.84 7.38
N GLU A 60 -9.84 -0.57 6.08
CA GLU A 60 -11.06 -0.12 5.38
C GLU A 60 -12.20 -1.14 5.52
N ARG A 61 -11.88 -2.44 5.63
CA ARG A 61 -12.87 -3.53 5.73
C ARG A 61 -13.04 -4.01 7.17
N LYS A 62 -13.87 -3.30 7.93
CA LYS A 62 -14.12 -3.56 9.37
C LYS A 62 -14.53 -5.01 9.71
N LYS A 63 -15.23 -5.71 8.83
CA LYS A 63 -15.67 -7.10 9.06
C LYS A 63 -14.52 -8.09 9.37
N TYR A 64 -13.33 -7.86 8.81
CA TYR A 64 -12.18 -8.74 9.05
C TYR A 64 -11.51 -8.49 10.40
N GLN A 65 -11.90 -7.40 11.10
CA GLN A 65 -11.41 -7.11 12.44
C GLN A 65 -12.06 -8.02 13.50
N GLU A 66 -13.15 -8.70 13.14
CA GLU A 66 -13.87 -9.65 13.99
C GLU A 66 -13.23 -11.05 13.96
N PHE A 67 -12.34 -11.31 13.01
CA PHE A 67 -11.69 -12.61 12.87
C PHE A 67 -10.68 -12.89 13.99
N SER A 68 -10.58 -14.16 14.37
CA SER A 68 -9.56 -14.60 15.30
C SER A 68 -8.15 -14.29 14.78
N GLY A 69 -7.28 -13.82 15.67
CA GLY A 69 -5.93 -13.37 15.31
C GLY A 69 -5.83 -11.93 14.79
N TRP A 70 -6.93 -11.20 14.60
CA TRP A 70 -6.87 -9.78 14.22
C TRP A 70 -6.07 -8.94 15.20
N ARG A 71 -6.31 -9.10 16.50
CA ARG A 71 -5.62 -8.34 17.55
C ARG A 71 -4.11 -8.58 17.54
N ASP A 72 -3.69 -9.83 17.38
CA ASP A 72 -2.28 -10.20 17.32
C ASP A 72 -1.61 -9.67 16.05
N PHE A 73 -2.32 -9.74 14.92
CA PHE A 73 -1.88 -9.14 13.67
C PHE A 73 -1.69 -7.62 13.81
N TYR A 74 -2.72 -6.92 14.31
CA TYR A 74 -2.71 -5.47 14.47
C TYR A 74 -1.58 -5.03 15.42
N ASN A 75 -1.43 -5.69 16.57
CA ASN A 75 -0.36 -5.40 17.51
C ASN A 75 1.02 -5.68 16.91
N GLY A 76 1.16 -6.78 16.15
CA GLY A 76 2.39 -7.10 15.44
C GLY A 76 2.78 -6.05 14.41
N ILE A 77 1.80 -5.49 13.69
CA ILE A 77 2.03 -4.38 12.74
C ILE A 77 2.47 -3.11 13.49
N ILE A 78 1.78 -2.72 14.56
CA ILE A 78 2.14 -1.52 15.34
C ILE A 78 3.56 -1.67 15.93
N SER A 79 3.89 -2.84 16.47
CA SER A 79 5.22 -3.14 16.98
C SER A 79 6.28 -3.04 15.88
N ALA A 80 6.04 -3.61 14.70
CA ALA A 80 6.98 -3.54 13.58
C ALA A 80 7.19 -2.10 13.08
N ILE A 81 6.15 -1.27 13.09
CA ILE A 81 6.25 0.16 12.76
C ILE A 81 7.09 0.89 13.82
N ASP A 82 6.87 0.61 15.10
CA ASP A 82 7.66 1.21 16.19
C ASP A 82 9.14 0.82 16.14
N ASP A 83 9.42 -0.45 15.87
CA ASP A 83 10.78 -0.95 15.66
C ASP A 83 11.45 -0.26 14.46
N SER A 84 10.69 -0.08 13.36
CA SER A 84 11.18 0.63 12.17
C SER A 84 11.50 2.09 12.49
N ILE A 85 10.61 2.81 13.19
CA ILE A 85 10.84 4.19 13.63
C ILE A 85 12.09 4.28 14.51
N ALA A 86 12.25 3.36 15.47
CA ALA A 86 13.39 3.33 16.36
C ALA A 86 14.71 3.03 15.63
N ALA A 87 14.69 2.11 14.66
CA ALA A 87 15.85 1.76 13.86
C ALA A 87 16.29 2.93 12.96
N ILE A 88 15.34 3.62 12.32
CA ILE A 88 15.64 4.79 11.48
C ILE A 88 16.23 5.93 12.30
N LYS A 89 15.67 6.22 13.48
CA LYS A 89 16.20 7.27 14.38
C LYS A 89 17.63 6.99 14.87
N LYS A 90 18.03 5.72 14.94
CA LYS A 90 19.38 5.28 15.36
C LYS A 90 20.35 5.10 14.19
N ASP A 91 19.90 5.37 12.97
CA ASP A 91 20.63 5.12 11.72
C ASP A 91 21.12 3.67 11.55
N ASP A 92 20.42 2.71 12.17
CA ASP A 92 20.80 1.29 12.16
C ASP A 92 20.30 0.62 10.88
N SER A 93 21.09 0.77 9.82
CA SER A 93 20.80 0.29 8.46
C SER A 93 20.43 -1.20 8.39
N LYS A 94 21.04 -2.03 9.24
CA LYS A 94 20.76 -3.47 9.30
C LYS A 94 19.40 -3.73 9.94
N LYS A 95 19.12 -3.09 11.09
CA LYS A 95 17.81 -3.20 11.73
C LYS A 95 16.69 -2.68 10.85
N ILE A 96 16.90 -1.62 10.07
CA ILE A 96 15.87 -1.12 9.15
C ILE A 96 15.44 -2.22 8.17
N LYS A 97 16.39 -2.92 7.54
CA LYS A 97 16.09 -4.05 6.65
C LYS A 97 15.40 -5.21 7.38
N ASP A 98 15.85 -5.51 8.59
CA ASP A 98 15.25 -6.57 9.42
C ASP A 98 13.80 -6.21 9.81
N SER A 99 13.52 -4.95 10.15
CA SER A 99 12.19 -4.44 10.51
C SER A 99 11.24 -4.49 9.31
N LEU A 100 11.68 -4.07 8.12
CA LEU A 100 10.88 -4.20 6.88
C LEU A 100 10.59 -5.66 6.54
N THR A 101 11.57 -6.53 6.73
CA THR A 101 11.40 -7.98 6.57
C THR A 101 10.42 -8.55 7.59
N ALA A 102 10.47 -8.09 8.84
CA ALA A 102 9.54 -8.47 9.90
C ALA A 102 8.11 -8.03 9.58
N LEU A 103 7.93 -6.84 9.00
CA LEU A 103 6.63 -6.32 8.56
C LEU A 103 6.05 -7.17 7.42
N ARG A 104 6.90 -7.66 6.50
CA ARG A 104 6.46 -8.63 5.48
C ARG A 104 6.16 -10.01 6.08
N LYS A 105 6.92 -10.45 7.08
CA LYS A 105 6.72 -11.75 7.76
C LYS A 105 5.54 -11.74 8.73
N SER A 106 5.15 -10.62 9.32
CA SER A 106 3.99 -10.55 10.23
C SER A 106 2.69 -10.98 9.53
N VAL A 107 2.58 -10.70 8.23
CA VAL A 107 1.52 -11.20 7.34
C VAL A 107 1.44 -12.73 7.33
N SER A 108 2.60 -13.41 7.35
CA SER A 108 2.65 -14.88 7.30
C SER A 108 2.30 -15.56 8.63
N LYS A 109 2.34 -14.83 9.75
CA LYS A 109 2.03 -15.35 11.10
C LYS A 109 0.52 -15.47 11.35
N VAL A 110 -0.29 -14.82 10.53
CA VAL A 110 -1.74 -14.94 10.61
C VAL A 110 -2.17 -16.31 10.10
N SER A 111 -3.21 -16.89 10.70
CA SER A 111 -3.79 -18.18 10.31
C SER A 111 -5.25 -18.05 9.86
N GLY A 112 -5.81 -19.12 9.29
CA GLY A 112 -7.21 -19.18 8.88
C GLY A 112 -7.60 -18.22 7.76
N GLU A 113 -8.87 -17.80 7.76
CA GLU A 113 -9.44 -16.93 6.73
C GLU A 113 -8.78 -15.54 6.69
N LEU A 114 -8.35 -15.03 7.85
CA LEU A 114 -7.67 -13.74 7.94
C LEU A 114 -6.33 -13.76 7.18
N LYS A 115 -5.61 -14.88 7.22
CA LYS A 115 -4.37 -15.06 6.44
C LYS A 115 -4.62 -14.91 4.95
N ILE A 116 -5.62 -15.63 4.44
CA ILE A 116 -5.96 -15.64 3.01
C ILE A 116 -6.31 -14.22 2.56
N TYR A 117 -7.15 -13.53 3.34
CA TYR A 117 -7.51 -12.15 3.08
C TYR A 117 -6.30 -11.21 3.04
N ILE A 118 -5.44 -11.24 4.08
CA ILE A 118 -4.28 -10.35 4.14
C ILE A 118 -3.31 -10.66 2.99
N GLN A 119 -3.05 -11.94 2.67
CA GLN A 119 -2.18 -12.31 1.56
C GLN A 119 -2.70 -11.79 0.21
N ASP A 120 -4.01 -11.91 -0.04
CA ASP A 120 -4.65 -11.38 -1.25
C ASP A 120 -4.55 -9.84 -1.31
N VAL A 121 -4.78 -9.15 -0.18
CA VAL A 121 -4.63 -7.69 -0.11
C VAL A 121 -3.21 -7.26 -0.42
N PHE A 122 -2.20 -7.92 0.15
CA PHE A 122 -0.79 -7.61 -0.12
C PHE A 122 -0.45 -7.87 -1.60
N ARG A 123 -0.93 -8.97 -2.19
CA ARG A 123 -0.68 -9.25 -3.62
C ARG A 123 -1.31 -8.18 -4.52
N LYS A 124 -2.56 -7.80 -4.26
CA LYS A 124 -3.24 -6.72 -4.97
C LYS A 124 -2.58 -5.37 -4.76
N ALA A 125 -2.04 -5.12 -3.57
CA ALA A 125 -1.27 -3.92 -3.28
C ALA A 125 0.03 -3.84 -4.10
N GLN A 126 0.76 -4.95 -4.24
CA GLN A 126 1.93 -5.02 -5.12
C GLN A 126 1.54 -4.67 -6.56
N ILE A 127 0.50 -5.31 -7.11
CA ILE A 127 0.05 -5.05 -8.49
C ILE A 127 -0.42 -3.59 -8.66
N ASN A 128 -1.15 -3.05 -7.68
CA ASN A 128 -1.61 -1.66 -7.72
C ASN A 128 -0.44 -0.67 -7.71
N LYS A 129 0.54 -0.86 -6.83
CA LYS A 129 1.71 0.03 -6.72
C LYS A 129 2.64 -0.14 -7.92
N ALA A 130 2.78 -1.35 -8.45
CA ALA A 130 3.46 -1.60 -9.71
C ALA A 130 2.86 -0.78 -10.84
N SER A 131 1.55 -0.81 -11.01
CA SER A 131 0.91 -0.02 -12.05
C SER A 131 1.13 1.49 -11.89
N LYS A 132 1.18 2.01 -10.65
CA LYS A 132 1.51 3.43 -10.42
C LYS A 132 2.98 3.77 -10.72
N ILE A 133 3.90 2.88 -10.35
CA ILE A 133 5.34 3.04 -10.65
C ILE A 133 5.57 3.00 -12.17
N TYR A 134 4.86 2.11 -12.88
CA TYR A 134 4.85 2.06 -14.34
C TYR A 134 4.30 3.34 -14.97
N GLU A 135 3.22 3.91 -14.42
CA GLU A 135 2.67 5.21 -14.83
C GLU A 135 3.68 6.36 -14.68
N HIS A 136 4.67 6.24 -13.79
CA HIS A 136 5.78 7.18 -13.64
C HIS A 136 6.93 6.98 -14.64
N GLY A 137 6.77 6.10 -15.64
CA GLY A 137 7.70 5.94 -16.76
C GLY A 137 8.79 4.88 -16.57
N ILE A 138 8.74 4.08 -15.49
CA ILE A 138 9.62 2.91 -15.34
C ILE A 138 9.13 1.80 -16.26
N SER A 139 10.05 1.04 -16.85
CA SER A 139 9.68 -0.08 -17.73
C SER A 139 8.84 -1.13 -17.00
N MET A 140 7.95 -1.81 -17.73
CA MET A 140 7.04 -2.80 -17.16
C MET A 140 7.80 -3.99 -16.56
N GLU A 141 8.85 -4.46 -17.23
CA GLU A 141 9.71 -5.55 -16.76
C GLU A 141 10.45 -5.17 -15.47
N GLN A 142 11.05 -3.98 -15.43
CA GLN A 142 11.75 -3.52 -14.25
C GLN A 142 10.80 -3.36 -13.06
N THR A 143 9.62 -2.79 -13.30
CA THR A 143 8.57 -2.63 -12.29
C THR A 143 8.11 -3.99 -11.74
N ALA A 144 7.86 -4.95 -12.61
CA ALA A 144 7.45 -6.31 -12.23
C ALA A 144 8.52 -6.99 -11.36
N ASN A 145 9.78 -6.87 -11.75
CA ASN A 145 10.92 -7.39 -10.99
C ASN A 145 11.06 -6.73 -9.61
N LEU A 146 10.95 -5.39 -9.53
CA LEU A 146 11.07 -4.64 -8.27
C LEU A 146 9.99 -5.05 -7.25
N LEU A 147 8.77 -5.32 -7.71
CA LEU A 147 7.64 -5.67 -6.84
C LEU A 147 7.44 -7.17 -6.64
N GLY A 148 8.16 -8.01 -7.37
CA GLY A 148 8.02 -9.47 -7.33
C GLY A 148 6.65 -9.93 -7.84
N ILE A 149 6.16 -9.30 -8.92
CA ILE A 149 4.95 -9.70 -9.64
C ILE A 149 5.31 -10.15 -11.05
N THR A 150 4.41 -10.84 -11.73
CA THR A 150 4.61 -11.24 -13.13
C THR A 150 4.33 -10.08 -14.07
N LEU A 151 4.97 -10.09 -15.23
CA LEU A 151 4.67 -9.15 -16.31
C LEU A 151 3.19 -9.23 -16.72
N PHE A 152 2.62 -10.44 -16.74
CA PHE A 152 1.22 -10.68 -17.06
C PHE A 152 0.26 -10.01 -16.07
N GLU A 153 0.51 -10.10 -14.75
CA GLU A 153 -0.30 -9.42 -13.74
C GLU A 153 -0.26 -7.90 -13.91
N LEU A 154 0.93 -7.35 -14.18
CA LEU A 154 1.09 -5.92 -14.39
C LEU A 154 0.39 -5.45 -15.67
N ALA A 155 0.61 -6.13 -16.80
CA ALA A 155 -0.02 -5.82 -18.07
C ALA A 155 -1.54 -5.91 -17.99
N SER A 156 -2.06 -6.97 -17.38
CA SER A 156 -3.51 -7.18 -17.21
C SER A 156 -4.14 -6.07 -16.37
N TYR A 157 -3.48 -5.64 -15.29
CA TYR A 157 -4.02 -4.61 -14.41
C TYR A 157 -3.87 -3.20 -14.99
N ALA A 158 -2.72 -2.88 -15.58
CA ALA A 158 -2.48 -1.58 -16.19
C ALA A 158 -3.38 -1.36 -17.42
N GLY A 159 -3.58 -2.40 -18.25
CA GLY A 159 -4.44 -2.34 -19.43
C GLY A 159 -5.94 -2.26 -19.14
N GLN A 160 -6.38 -2.53 -17.91
CA GLN A 160 -7.77 -2.33 -17.48
C GLN A 160 -8.09 -0.88 -17.11
N LYS A 161 -7.07 -0.04 -16.92
CA LYS A 161 -7.28 1.39 -16.67
C LYS A 161 -7.52 2.07 -18.01
N PRO A 162 -8.62 2.83 -18.18
CA PRO A 162 -8.82 3.61 -19.40
C PRO A 162 -7.59 4.50 -19.63
N GLU A 163 -7.10 4.55 -20.87
CA GLU A 163 -6.02 5.47 -21.27
C GLU A 163 -6.33 6.89 -20.76
N GLY A 164 -5.38 7.50 -20.05
CA GLY A 164 -5.53 8.88 -19.56
C GLY A 164 -6.33 9.06 -18.28
N TYR A 165 -6.35 8.08 -17.36
CA TYR A 165 -6.91 8.26 -16.01
C TYR A 165 -6.03 9.18 -15.13
N GLU A 166 -5.70 10.38 -15.61
CA GLU A 166 -5.63 11.55 -14.74
C GLU A 166 -7.04 11.71 -14.17
N VAL A 167 -7.30 11.19 -12.98
CA VAL A 167 -8.44 11.69 -12.21
C VAL A 167 -8.10 13.14 -11.96
N PRO A 168 -8.80 14.12 -12.58
CA PRO A 168 -8.56 15.50 -12.22
C PRO A 168 -8.97 15.57 -10.76
N LEU A 169 -8.03 15.79 -9.85
CA LEU A 169 -8.26 15.80 -8.40
C LEU A 169 -9.40 16.78 -8.00
N THR A 170 -9.80 17.66 -8.91
CA THR A 170 -10.82 18.69 -8.80
C THR A 170 -12.10 18.44 -9.60
N LYS A 171 -12.19 17.44 -10.49
CA LYS A 171 -13.42 17.16 -11.27
C LYS A 171 -14.18 15.98 -10.68
N THR A 172 -15.13 16.28 -9.81
CA THR A 172 -16.22 15.34 -9.53
C THR A 172 -17.17 15.30 -10.73
N LEU A 173 -17.75 14.14 -11.05
CA LEU A 173 -18.86 14.06 -12.01
C LEU A 173 -19.96 15.05 -11.60
N ASP A 174 -20.47 15.82 -12.56
CA ASP A 174 -21.57 16.74 -12.28
C ASP A 174 -22.81 15.95 -11.84
N VAL A 175 -23.68 16.61 -11.06
CA VAL A 175 -24.85 15.97 -10.45
C VAL A 175 -25.75 15.30 -11.49
N LYS A 176 -25.87 15.89 -12.70
CA LYS A 176 -26.72 15.35 -13.77
C LYS A 176 -26.15 14.04 -14.32
N SER A 177 -24.84 13.97 -14.53
CA SER A 177 -24.15 12.74 -14.93
C SER A 177 -24.30 11.63 -13.87
N ARG A 178 -24.25 11.98 -12.58
CA ARG A 178 -24.44 11.02 -11.48
C ARG A 178 -25.86 10.46 -11.44
N ILE A 179 -26.87 11.32 -11.63
CA ILE A 179 -28.29 10.89 -11.70
C ILE A 179 -28.50 9.96 -12.89
N LYS A 180 -27.93 10.28 -14.06
CA LYS A 180 -28.07 9.44 -15.25
C LYS A 180 -27.50 8.03 -15.04
N ILE A 181 -26.30 7.93 -14.45
CA ILE A 181 -25.69 6.62 -14.13
C ILE A 181 -26.60 5.82 -13.18
N ALA A 182 -27.16 6.46 -12.15
CA ALA A 182 -28.10 5.80 -11.24
C ALA A 182 -29.35 5.31 -11.98
N MET A 183 -29.93 6.14 -12.86
CA MET A 183 -31.11 5.75 -13.64
C MET A 183 -30.84 4.58 -14.59
N ASP A 184 -29.67 4.54 -15.23
CA ASP A 184 -29.32 3.47 -16.15
C ASP A 184 -28.98 2.14 -15.43
N LEU A 185 -28.62 2.19 -14.14
CA LEU A 185 -28.40 1.00 -13.30
C LEU A 185 -29.69 0.30 -12.86
N PHE A 186 -30.82 1.02 -12.85
CA PHE A 186 -32.13 0.51 -12.42
C PHE A 186 -33.13 0.37 -13.58
N LYS A 187 -32.64 0.30 -14.82
CA LYS A 187 -33.42 -0.09 -16.00
C LYS A 187 -33.35 -1.60 -16.22
#